data_AF-A0AA37QPD9-F1
#
_entry.id   AF-A0AA37QPD9-F1
#
_cell.length_a   1.000
_cell.length_b   1.000
_cell.length_c   1.000
_cell.angle_alpha   90.00
_cell.angle_beta   90.00
_cell.angle_gamma   90.00
#
_symmetry.space_group_name_H-M   'P 1'
#
loop_
_entity.id
_entity.type
_entity.pdbx_description
1 polymer ?
#
loop_
_entity_poly.entity_id
_entity_poly.type
_entity_poly.pdbx_seq_one_letter_code
_entity_poly.pdbx_strand_id
1 'polypeptide(L)'
;MGIIEILLISIGLSFDVFVVHICVGAGFSRKHGKDTLLSSLIFGGMQLFALILGNVVADILKPDRKMNETISTAASGWEILSVLIFIGLGIYMICKARNNKQIFERRNDEINWKRLRKLAVLTSVDAYFAGMGIGFWSVEILEQGMVLLPVTIIQCFLGVEVGYRLGCEYNCKAYWIGGILFLIAGADMVVTHFLF
;
A
#
# COMPACT_ATOMS: atom_id res chain seq x y z
N MET A 1 0.32 -5.05 -17.67
CA MET A 1 0.96 -4.05 -16.79
C MET A 1 2.45 -4.03 -17.05
N GLY A 2 3.07 -2.85 -17.06
CA GLY A 2 4.51 -2.67 -17.18
C GLY A 2 5.22 -2.71 -15.81
N ILE A 3 6.55 -2.87 -15.84
CA ILE A 3 7.40 -2.87 -14.64
C ILE A 3 7.28 -1.55 -13.86
N ILE A 4 7.04 -0.43 -14.56
CA ILE A 4 6.88 0.90 -13.98
C ILE A 4 5.63 0.97 -13.09
N GLU A 5 4.50 0.42 -13.54
CA GLU A 5 3.24 0.40 -12.78
C GLU A 5 3.39 -0.46 -11.51
N ILE A 6 4.03 -1.63 -11.62
CA ILE A 6 4.32 -2.51 -10.49
C ILE A 6 5.18 -1.77 -9.44
N LEU A 7 6.19 -1.03 -9.88
CA LEU A 7 7.03 -0.20 -9.01
C LEU A 7 6.23 0.93 -8.36
N LEU A 8 5.43 1.68 -9.12
CA LEU A 8 4.60 2.75 -8.58
C LEU A 8 3.65 2.23 -7.49
N ILE A 9 2.92 1.15 -7.76
CA ILE A 9 1.98 0.58 -6.79
C ILE A 9 2.72 0.06 -5.56
N SER A 10 3.86 -0.62 -5.75
CA SER A 10 4.65 -1.14 -4.63
C SER A 10 5.17 -0.02 -3.73
N ILE A 11 5.68 1.07 -4.31
CA ILE A 11 6.14 2.24 -3.57
C ILE A 11 4.96 2.94 -2.87
N GLY A 12 3.84 3.10 -3.58
CA GLY A 12 2.61 3.70 -3.05
C GLY A 12 2.09 2.94 -1.83
N LEU A 13 2.01 1.62 -1.92
CA LEU A 13 1.53 0.76 -0.85
C LEU A 13 2.48 0.72 0.36
N SER A 14 3.78 0.86 0.09
CA SER A 14 4.79 0.90 1.13
C SER A 14 4.71 2.19 1.97
N PHE A 15 4.16 3.29 1.41
CA PHE A 15 4.03 4.57 2.14
C PHE A 15 3.14 4.48 3.38
N ASP A 16 2.11 3.62 3.39
CA ASP A 16 1.30 3.40 4.61
C ASP A 16 2.16 2.83 5.76
N VAL A 17 3.08 1.92 5.45
CA VAL A 17 4.01 1.35 6.45
C VAL A 17 5.09 2.36 6.83
N PHE A 18 5.58 3.13 5.85
CA PHE A 18 6.53 4.21 6.05
C PHE A 18 6.01 5.22 7.10
N VAL A 19 4.77 5.67 6.98
CA VAL A 19 4.19 6.64 7.93
C VAL A 19 4.03 6.03 9.33
N VAL A 20 3.63 4.76 9.42
CA VAL A 20 3.59 4.06 10.71
C VAL A 20 4.98 4.00 11.34
N HIS A 21 6.02 3.75 10.54
CA HIS A 21 7.39 3.64 11.02
C HIS A 21 8.03 5.01 11.36
N ILE A 22 7.60 6.11 10.75
CA ILE A 22 7.93 7.48 11.23
C ILE A 22 7.39 7.68 12.64
N CYS A 23 6.12 7.34 12.88
CA CYS A 23 5.51 7.50 14.20
C CYS A 23 6.17 6.62 15.26
N VAL A 24 6.57 5.40 14.89
CA VAL A 24 7.31 4.48 15.77
C VAL A 24 8.72 5.01 16.04
N GLY A 25 9.42 5.49 15.01
CA GLY A 25 10.76 6.07 15.11
C GLY A 25 10.82 7.32 15.99
N ALA A 26 9.82 8.20 15.89
CA ALA A 26 9.69 9.39 16.73
C ALA A 26 9.47 9.06 18.22
N GLY A 27 8.92 7.89 18.53
CA GLY A 27 8.71 7.42 19.90
C GLY A 27 9.94 6.80 20.56
N PHE A 28 11.00 6.47 19.81
CA PHE A 28 12.16 5.75 20.34
C PHE A 28 13.16 6.67 21.04
N SER A 29 13.50 6.36 22.30
CA SER A 29 14.61 7.00 23.01
C SER A 29 15.99 6.39 22.70
N ARG A 30 16.05 5.22 22.03
CA ARG A 30 17.28 4.52 21.64
C ARG A 30 17.06 3.70 20.36
N LYS A 31 18.08 3.59 19.49
CA LYS A 31 18.00 2.83 18.23
C LYS A 31 17.88 1.32 18.50
N HIS A 32 16.68 0.76 18.40
CA HIS A 32 16.42 -0.68 18.48
C HIS A 32 16.33 -1.30 17.07
N GLY A 33 17.48 -1.45 16.40
CA GLY A 33 17.53 -1.96 15.02
C GLY A 33 16.93 -3.37 14.85
N LYS A 34 17.00 -4.21 15.89
CA LYS A 34 16.41 -5.57 15.88
C LYS A 34 14.88 -5.51 15.87
N ASP A 35 14.29 -4.62 16.65
CA ASP A 35 12.83 -4.50 16.74
C ASP A 35 12.25 -3.84 15.48
N THR A 36 12.97 -2.88 14.88
CA THR A 36 12.62 -2.31 13.57
C THR A 36 12.65 -3.36 12.46
N LEU A 37 13.63 -4.27 12.48
CA LEU A 37 13.70 -5.36 11.52
C LEU A 37 12.56 -6.36 11.75
N LEU A 38 12.25 -6.69 13.00
CA LEU A 38 11.13 -7.60 13.31
C LEU A 38 9.79 -6.96 12.93
N SER A 39 9.58 -5.67 13.20
CA SER A 39 8.38 -4.96 12.80
C SER A 39 8.24 -4.89 11.28
N SER A 40 9.31 -4.56 10.54
CA SER A 40 9.26 -4.50 9.09
C SER A 40 8.92 -5.85 8.46
N LEU A 41 9.45 -6.96 9.01
CA LEU A 41 9.10 -8.31 8.56
C LEU A 41 7.62 -8.62 8.78
N ILE A 42 7.07 -8.24 9.94
CA ILE A 42 5.64 -8.46 10.26
C ILE A 42 4.75 -7.64 9.32
N PHE A 43 5.06 -6.36 9.10
CA PHE A 43 4.28 -5.51 8.18
C PHE A 43 4.38 -5.98 6.74
N GLY A 44 5.59 -6.26 6.24
CA GLY A 44 5.80 -6.76 4.89
C GLY A 44 5.11 -8.12 4.66
N GLY A 45 5.22 -9.04 5.63
CA GLY A 45 4.53 -10.33 5.58
C GLY A 45 3.01 -10.20 5.56
N MET A 46 2.45 -9.32 6.41
CA MET A 46 1.00 -9.06 6.43
C MET A 46 0.51 -8.38 5.13
N GLN A 47 1.29 -7.44 4.57
CA GLN A 47 0.95 -6.80 3.31
C GLN A 47 0.97 -7.80 2.15
N LEU A 48 1.97 -8.68 2.08
CA LEU A 48 2.01 -9.73 1.07
C LEU A 48 0.84 -10.71 1.21
N PHE A 49 0.54 -11.11 2.44
CA PHE A 49 -0.61 -11.97 2.70
C PHE A 49 -1.92 -11.31 2.25
N ALA A 50 -2.12 -10.04 2.56
CA ALA A 50 -3.28 -9.27 2.13
C ALA A 50 -3.34 -9.11 0.60
N LEU A 51 -2.20 -8.86 -0.04
CA LEU A 51 -2.08 -8.75 -1.49
C LEU A 51 -2.50 -10.06 -2.18
N ILE A 52 -1.99 -11.20 -1.70
CA ILE A 52 -2.35 -12.53 -2.21
C ILE A 52 -3.84 -12.80 -2.01
N LEU A 53 -4.38 -12.50 -0.83
CA LEU A 53 -5.81 -12.65 -0.57
C LEU A 53 -6.66 -11.79 -1.52
N GLY A 54 -6.28 -10.53 -1.73
CA GLY A 54 -6.97 -9.65 -2.67
C GLY A 54 -6.96 -10.20 -4.09
N ASN A 55 -5.81 -10.73 -4.52
CA ASN A 55 -5.67 -11.37 -5.84
C ASN A 55 -6.56 -12.61 -5.99
N VAL A 56 -6.55 -13.51 -4.99
CA VAL A 56 -7.41 -14.70 -4.99
C VAL A 56 -8.88 -14.32 -5.06
N VAL A 57 -9.31 -13.29 -4.32
CA VAL A 57 -10.69 -12.80 -4.40
C VAL A 57 -10.99 -12.24 -5.79
N ALA A 58 -10.08 -11.49 -6.40
CA ALA A 58 -10.26 -11.01 -7.78
C ALA A 58 -10.39 -12.17 -8.78
N ASP A 59 -9.61 -13.24 -8.63
CA ASP A 59 -9.69 -14.43 -9.48
C ASP A 59 -10.99 -15.21 -9.29
N ILE A 60 -11.53 -15.27 -8.07
CA ILE A 60 -12.87 -15.84 -7.80
C ILE A 60 -13.98 -14.95 -8.38
N LEU A 61 -13.79 -13.63 -8.33
CA LEU A 61 -14.78 -12.65 -8.79
C LEU A 61 -14.85 -12.57 -10.32
N LYS A 62 -13.76 -12.90 -11.03
CA LYS A 62 -13.76 -13.09 -12.49
C LYS A 62 -14.66 -14.28 -12.83
N PRO A 63 -15.90 -14.08 -13.31
CA PRO A 63 -16.73 -15.18 -13.75
C PRO A 63 -16.08 -15.76 -15.01
N ASP A 64 -16.14 -17.08 -15.15
CA ASP A 64 -15.76 -17.80 -16.35
C ASP A 64 -16.17 -17.03 -17.61
N ARG A 65 -15.21 -16.86 -18.53
CA ARG A 65 -15.21 -16.01 -19.73
C ARG A 65 -16.29 -16.36 -20.78
N LYS A 66 -17.31 -17.15 -20.41
CA LYS A 66 -18.20 -17.89 -21.32
C LYS A 66 -19.63 -17.35 -21.42
N MET A 67 -20.02 -16.32 -20.68
CA MET A 67 -21.41 -15.86 -20.64
C MET A 67 -21.52 -14.34 -20.75
N ASN A 68 -21.05 -13.75 -21.85
CA ASN A 68 -21.60 -12.52 -22.43
C ASN A 68 -20.83 -12.14 -23.70
N GLU A 69 -21.15 -12.82 -24.80
CA GLU A 69 -20.78 -12.37 -26.16
C GLU A 69 -21.61 -11.16 -26.64
N THR A 70 -22.44 -10.55 -25.78
CA THR A 70 -23.43 -9.54 -26.21
C THR A 70 -23.10 -8.10 -25.82
N ILE A 71 -21.93 -7.82 -25.23
CA ILE A 71 -21.50 -6.43 -24.97
C ILE A 71 -20.09 -6.22 -25.52
N SER A 72 -19.99 -6.34 -26.84
CA SER A 72 -18.86 -5.84 -27.62
C SER A 72 -18.96 -4.32 -27.74
N THR A 73 -18.39 -3.59 -26.79
CA THR A 73 -17.76 -2.26 -26.99
C THR A 73 -17.07 -1.77 -25.71
N ALA A 74 -15.74 -1.65 -25.78
CA ALA A 74 -14.85 -0.85 -24.93
C ALA A 74 -14.69 -1.22 -23.43
N ALA A 75 -13.51 -1.79 -23.12
CA ALA A 75 -12.96 -2.14 -21.80
C ALA A 75 -13.76 -3.18 -20.99
N SER A 76 -13.08 -4.26 -20.60
CA SER A 76 -13.65 -5.27 -19.71
C SER A 76 -14.03 -4.54 -18.41
N GLY A 77 -15.30 -4.53 -17.98
CA GLY A 77 -15.74 -3.75 -16.80
C GLY A 77 -14.92 -3.97 -15.51
N TRP A 78 -14.17 -5.08 -15.45
CA TRP A 78 -13.19 -5.42 -14.42
C TRP A 78 -11.91 -4.55 -14.41
N GLU A 79 -11.44 -4.10 -15.57
CA GLU A 79 -10.28 -3.20 -15.70
C GLU A 79 -10.64 -1.80 -15.19
N ILE A 80 -11.85 -1.32 -15.51
CA ILE A 80 -12.40 -0.07 -14.97
C ILE A 80 -12.57 -0.16 -13.45
N LEU A 81 -13.01 -1.31 -12.94
CA LEU A 81 -13.14 -1.55 -11.50
C LEU A 81 -11.78 -1.46 -10.78
N SER A 82 -10.72 -2.02 -11.38
CA SER A 82 -9.36 -1.91 -10.84
C SER A 82 -8.88 -0.47 -10.74
N VAL A 83 -9.03 0.31 -11.82
CA VAL A 83 -8.73 1.75 -11.83
C VAL A 83 -9.49 2.50 -10.74
N LEU A 84 -10.78 2.19 -10.57
CA LEU A 84 -11.61 2.81 -9.54
C LEU A 84 -11.11 2.49 -8.12
N ILE A 85 -10.64 1.27 -7.88
CA ILE A 85 -10.02 0.88 -6.61
C ILE A 85 -8.74 1.70 -6.36
N PHE A 86 -7.87 1.86 -7.35
CA PHE A 86 -6.64 2.66 -7.19
C PHE A 86 -6.91 4.14 -6.96
N ILE A 87 -7.85 4.73 -7.71
CA ILE A 87 -8.29 6.12 -7.49
C ILE A 87 -8.91 6.27 -6.10
N GLY A 88 -9.75 5.31 -5.68
CA GLY A 88 -10.35 5.27 -4.36
C GLY A 88 -9.31 5.22 -3.24
N LEU A 89 -8.28 4.37 -3.38
CA LEU A 89 -7.13 4.29 -2.46
C LEU A 89 -6.36 5.61 -2.41
N GLY A 90 -6.07 6.22 -3.56
CA GLY A 90 -5.39 7.51 -3.64
C GLY A 90 -6.16 8.63 -2.92
N ILE A 91 -7.46 8.75 -3.20
CA ILE A 91 -8.34 9.72 -2.52
C ILE A 91 -8.42 9.42 -1.02
N TYR A 92 -8.54 8.14 -0.64
CA TYR A 92 -8.57 7.72 0.76
C TYR A 92 -7.29 8.13 1.50
N MET A 93 -6.10 7.94 0.91
CA MET A 93 -4.84 8.39 1.49
C MET A 93 -4.75 9.91 1.64
N ILE A 94 -5.25 10.67 0.67
CA ILE A 94 -5.30 12.14 0.74
C ILE A 94 -6.27 12.59 1.84
N CYS A 95 -7.44 11.95 1.95
CA CYS A 95 -8.39 12.16 3.04
C CYS A 95 -7.76 11.83 4.40
N LYS A 96 -7.03 10.72 4.51
CA LYS A 96 -6.28 10.31 5.70
C LYS A 96 -5.21 11.34 6.07
N ALA A 97 -4.52 11.92 5.09
CA ALA A 97 -3.56 13.01 5.29
C ALA A 97 -4.23 14.28 5.86
N ARG A 98 -5.41 14.63 5.35
CA ARG A 98 -6.16 15.83 5.78
C ARG A 98 -6.81 15.66 7.14
N ASN A 99 -7.28 14.45 7.45
CA ASN A 99 -7.98 14.13 8.69
C ASN A 99 -7.02 13.67 9.81
N ASN A 100 -5.71 13.79 9.58
CA ASN A 100 -4.69 13.33 10.50
C ASN A 100 -4.68 14.22 11.75
N LYS A 101 -5.52 13.88 12.74
CA LYS A 101 -5.37 14.33 14.10
C LYS A 101 -3.99 13.87 14.56
N GLN A 102 -3.13 14.84 14.86
CA GLN A 102 -1.79 14.64 15.40
C GLN A 102 -1.82 13.48 16.39
N ILE A 103 -1.12 12.40 16.06
CA ILE A 103 -0.88 11.32 16.99
C ILE A 103 -0.11 11.96 18.13
N PHE A 104 -0.76 12.12 19.28
CA PHE A 104 -0.12 12.62 20.49
C PHE A 104 1.12 11.75 20.76
N GLU A 105 2.30 12.37 20.63
CA GLU A 105 3.58 11.79 20.96
C GLU A 105 3.60 11.53 22.47
N ARG A 106 3.24 10.30 22.87
CA ARG A 106 3.56 9.81 24.20
C ARG A 106 4.87 9.06 24.07
N ARG A 107 5.94 9.68 24.54
CA ARG A 107 7.24 9.04 24.77
C ARG A 107 7.00 7.80 25.62
N ASN A 108 7.23 6.64 25.03
CA ASN A 108 7.11 5.36 25.73
C ASN A 108 8.29 4.52 25.27
N ASP A 109 9.18 4.20 26.20
CA ASP A 109 10.42 3.46 25.90
C ASP A 109 10.14 2.01 25.46
N GLU A 110 8.90 1.53 25.63
CA GLU A 110 8.45 0.21 25.20
C GLU A 110 7.56 0.27 23.94
N ILE A 111 7.90 -0.57 22.96
CA ILE A 111 7.07 -0.84 21.78
C ILE A 111 5.78 -1.50 22.25
N ASN A 112 4.67 -0.79 22.10
CA ASN A 112 3.37 -1.39 22.34
C ASN A 112 3.00 -2.32 21.16
N TRP A 113 3.43 -3.58 21.24
CA TRP A 113 3.17 -4.63 20.25
C TRP A 113 1.66 -4.82 19.96
N LYS A 114 0.77 -4.53 20.92
CA LYS A 114 -0.68 -4.54 20.67
C LYS A 114 -1.09 -3.42 19.71
N ARG A 115 -0.53 -2.22 19.87
CA ARG A 115 -0.78 -1.09 18.97
C ARG A 115 -0.19 -1.35 17.59
N LEU A 116 1.04 -1.86 17.54
CA LEU A 116 1.75 -2.15 16.30
C LEU A 116 0.99 -3.19 15.44
N ARG A 117 0.50 -4.27 16.05
CA ARG A 117 -0.34 -5.26 15.34
C ARG A 117 -1.65 -4.68 14.82
N LYS A 118 -2.32 -3.81 15.60
CA LYS A 118 -3.53 -3.12 15.13
C LYS A 118 -3.26 -2.24 13.91
N LEU A 119 -2.14 -1.51 13.93
CA LEU A 119 -1.70 -0.70 12.78
C LEU A 119 -1.40 -1.57 11.57
N ALA A 120 -0.71 -2.71 11.76
CA ALA A 120 -0.42 -3.66 10.69
C ALA A 120 -1.69 -4.20 10.03
N VAL A 121 -2.72 -4.54 10.82
CA VAL A 121 -4.01 -4.95 10.28
C VAL A 121 -4.66 -3.80 9.50
N LEU A 122 -4.63 -2.58 10.03
CA LEU A 122 -5.23 -1.41 9.39
C LEU A 122 -4.56 -1.09 8.04
N THR A 123 -3.23 -1.15 7.96
CA THR A 123 -2.46 -0.93 6.71
C THR A 123 -2.57 -2.10 5.73
N SER A 124 -2.91 -3.30 6.21
CA SER A 124 -3.12 -4.46 5.33
C SER A 124 -4.42 -4.38 4.54
N VAL A 125 -5.40 -3.59 4.99
CA VAL A 125 -6.65 -3.36 4.25
C VAL A 125 -6.36 -2.63 2.93
N ASP A 126 -5.47 -1.64 2.95
CA ASP A 126 -5.06 -0.91 1.75
C ASP A 126 -4.37 -1.86 0.75
N ALA A 127 -3.53 -2.77 1.25
CA ALA A 127 -2.85 -3.82 0.47
C ALA A 127 -3.80 -4.86 -0.13
N TYR A 128 -4.86 -5.21 0.61
CA TYR A 128 -5.89 -6.11 0.13
C TYR A 128 -6.62 -5.52 -1.08
N PHE A 129 -7.05 -4.26 -1.01
CA PHE A 129 -7.70 -3.60 -2.14
C PHE A 129 -6.77 -3.43 -3.34
N ALA A 130 -5.50 -3.05 -3.10
CA ALA A 130 -4.50 -3.02 -4.17
C ALA A 130 -4.32 -4.40 -4.82
N GLY A 131 -4.29 -5.47 -4.03
CA GLY A 131 -4.22 -6.85 -4.53
C GLY A 131 -5.44 -7.24 -5.38
N MET A 132 -6.65 -6.81 -4.99
CA MET A 132 -7.83 -6.99 -5.83
C MET A 132 -7.68 -6.27 -7.17
N GLY A 133 -7.17 -5.03 -7.16
CA GLY A 133 -6.92 -4.24 -8.36
C GLY A 133 -5.95 -4.92 -9.33
N ILE A 134 -4.82 -5.44 -8.82
CA ILE A 134 -3.83 -6.12 -9.65
C ILE A 134 -4.32 -7.48 -10.16
N GLY A 135 -5.12 -8.21 -9.36
CA GLY A 135 -5.68 -9.48 -9.79
C GLY A 135 -6.51 -9.35 -11.07
N PHE A 136 -7.19 -8.23 -11.29
CA PHE A 136 -7.90 -8.00 -12.55
C PHE A 136 -6.98 -7.92 -13.78
N TRP A 137 -5.73 -7.48 -13.60
CA TRP A 137 -4.77 -7.30 -14.70
C TRP A 137 -3.95 -8.55 -15.05
N SER A 138 -4.24 -9.69 -14.42
CA SER A 138 -3.56 -10.98 -14.65
C SER A 138 -2.03 -10.90 -14.51
N VAL A 139 -1.54 -10.04 -13.63
CA VAL A 139 -0.12 -10.00 -13.25
C VAL A 139 0.17 -11.15 -12.31
N GLU A 140 1.35 -11.75 -12.45
CA GLU A 140 1.81 -12.73 -11.50
C GLU A 140 2.02 -12.08 -10.13
N ILE A 141 1.18 -12.47 -9.16
CA ILE A 141 1.25 -12.01 -7.77
C ILE A 141 2.65 -12.19 -7.14
N LEU A 142 3.39 -13.19 -7.63
CA LEU A 142 4.77 -13.47 -7.25
C LEU A 142 5.73 -12.35 -7.65
N GLU A 143 5.61 -11.81 -8.87
CA GLU A 143 6.46 -10.70 -9.33
C GLU A 143 6.21 -9.45 -8.49
N GLN A 144 4.94 -9.12 -8.26
CA GLN A 144 4.61 -7.96 -7.44
C GLN A 144 5.06 -8.16 -5.99
N GLY A 145 4.87 -9.36 -5.43
CA GLY A 145 5.31 -9.67 -4.08
C GLY A 145 6.83 -9.56 -3.92
N MET A 146 7.60 -10.01 -4.92
CA MET A 146 9.06 -9.89 -4.95
C MET A 146 9.55 -8.45 -4.97
N VAL A 147 8.80 -7.52 -5.59
CA VAL A 147 9.13 -6.08 -5.59
C VAL A 147 8.66 -5.40 -4.30
N LEU A 148 7.47 -5.75 -3.80
CA LEU A 148 6.87 -5.11 -2.62
C LEU A 148 7.67 -5.36 -1.33
N LEU A 149 8.10 -6.60 -1.08
CA LEU A 149 8.82 -6.97 0.15
C LEU A 149 10.12 -6.17 0.38
N PRO A 150 11.06 -6.06 -0.59
CA PRO A 150 12.26 -5.26 -0.39
C PRO A 150 11.94 -3.76 -0.28
N VAL A 151 10.99 -3.24 -1.07
CA VAL A 151 10.61 -1.82 -1.03
C VAL A 151 10.04 -1.44 0.33
N THR A 152 9.14 -2.26 0.88
CA THR A 152 8.54 -2.06 2.22
C THR A 152 9.61 -2.09 3.31
N ILE A 153 10.55 -3.04 3.27
CA ILE A 153 11.65 -3.12 4.25
C ILE A 153 12.52 -1.85 4.20
N ILE A 154 12.94 -1.43 2.99
CA ILE A 154 13.76 -0.21 2.82
C ILE A 154 13.02 1.01 3.37
N GLN A 155 11.74 1.17 3.03
CA GLN A 155 10.93 2.25 3.55
C GLN A 155 10.74 2.17 5.07
N CYS A 156 10.58 1.00 5.68
CA CYS A 156 10.52 0.87 7.13
C CYS A 156 11.76 1.46 7.81
N PHE A 157 12.96 1.14 7.31
CA PHE A 157 14.21 1.68 7.85
C PHE A 157 14.31 3.19 7.66
N LEU A 158 13.97 3.69 6.47
CA LEU A 158 13.94 5.13 6.20
C LEU A 158 12.93 5.85 7.10
N GLY A 159 11.76 5.26 7.32
CA GLY A 159 10.69 5.81 8.15
C GLY A 159 11.13 5.94 9.61
N VAL A 160 11.77 4.89 10.16
CA VAL A 160 12.30 4.96 11.53
C VAL A 160 13.40 6.01 11.67
N GLU A 161 14.33 6.11 10.71
CA GLU A 161 15.41 7.10 10.77
C GLU A 161 14.88 8.54 10.63
N VAL A 162 13.91 8.75 9.73
CA VAL A 162 13.22 10.04 9.57
C VAL A 162 12.47 10.40 10.84
N GLY A 163 11.69 9.48 11.40
CA GLY A 163 10.95 9.69 12.64
C GLY A 163 11.86 10.01 13.83
N TYR A 164 12.99 9.29 13.95
CA TYR A 164 13.95 9.50 15.03
C TYR A 164 14.63 10.89 14.96
N ARG A 165 14.89 11.42 13.76
CA ARG A 165 15.56 12.72 13.59
C ARG A 165 14.61 13.91 13.52
N LEU A 166 13.48 13.75 12.86
CA LEU A 166 12.58 14.84 12.44
C LEU A 166 11.21 14.81 13.12
N GLY A 167 10.91 13.77 13.92
CA GLY A 167 9.64 13.62 14.61
C GLY A 167 8.45 13.35 13.67
N CYS A 168 7.22 13.52 14.19
CA CYS A 168 5.98 13.21 13.47
C CYS A 168 5.51 14.27 12.44
N GLU A 169 6.24 15.37 12.25
CA GLU A 169 5.79 16.51 11.43
C GLU A 169 5.63 16.14 9.94
N TYR A 170 6.39 15.15 9.46
CA TYR A 170 6.41 14.75 8.05
C TYR A 170 5.36 13.68 7.68
N ASN A 171 4.59 13.19 8.64
CA ASN A 171 3.57 12.16 8.40
C ASN A 171 2.52 12.60 7.37
N CYS A 172 2.05 13.84 7.45
CA CYS A 172 1.07 14.35 6.49
C CYS A 172 1.64 14.44 5.08
N LYS A 173 2.90 14.88 4.92
CA LYS A 173 3.57 14.96 3.61
C LYS A 173 3.74 13.58 2.99
N ALA A 174 4.12 12.58 3.79
CA ALA A 174 4.28 11.21 3.33
C ALA A 174 2.96 10.58 2.85
N TYR A 175 1.84 10.81 3.55
CA TYR A 175 0.52 10.36 3.06
C TYR A 175 0.11 11.04 1.75
N TRP A 176 0.40 12.33 1.58
CA TRP A 176 0.15 13.04 0.32
C TRP A 176 0.94 12.43 -0.84
N ILE A 177 2.23 12.14 -0.63
CA ILE A 177 3.08 11.53 -1.66
C ILE A 177 2.54 10.14 -2.05
N GLY A 178 2.19 9.30 -1.07
CA GLY A 178 1.62 7.98 -1.33
C GLY A 178 0.31 8.04 -2.12
N GLY A 179 -0.60 8.94 -1.73
CA GLY A 179 -1.87 9.14 -2.43
C GLY A 179 -1.70 9.64 -3.87
N ILE A 180 -0.78 10.58 -4.09
CA ILE A 180 -0.43 11.05 -5.45
C ILE A 180 0.15 9.90 -6.28
N LEU A 181 1.00 9.06 -5.71
CA LEU A 181 1.58 7.91 -6.41
C LEU A 181 0.50 6.93 -6.89
N PHE A 182 -0.51 6.66 -6.05
CA PHE A 182 -1.65 5.84 -6.44
C PHE A 182 -2.53 6.48 -7.52
N LEU A 183 -2.73 7.80 -7.47
CA LEU A 183 -3.44 8.51 -8.53
C LEU A 183 -2.69 8.45 -9.87
N ILE A 184 -1.36 8.59 -9.84
CA ILE A 184 -0.52 8.45 -11.04
C ILE A 184 -0.60 7.01 -11.56
N ALA A 185 -0.48 6.00 -10.68
CA ALA A 185 -0.60 4.60 -11.08
C ALA A 185 -1.97 4.29 -11.73
N GLY A 186 -3.06 4.79 -11.13
CA GLY A 186 -4.39 4.63 -11.70
C GLY A 186 -4.57 5.35 -13.04
N ALA A 187 -4.00 6.55 -13.20
CA ALA A 187 -4.03 7.29 -14.47
C ALA A 187 -3.19 6.59 -15.56
N ASP A 188 -2.01 6.08 -15.20
CA ASP A 188 -1.13 5.33 -16.11
C ASP A 188 -1.84 4.07 -16.65
N MET A 189 -2.52 3.31 -15.77
CA MET A 189 -3.34 2.16 -16.18
C MET A 189 -4.45 2.54 -17.17
N VAL A 190 -5.11 3.70 -16.98
CA VAL A 190 -6.14 4.18 -17.92
C VAL A 190 -5.53 4.52 -19.27
N VAL A 191 -4.39 5.20 -19.28
CA VAL A 191 -3.71 5.59 -20.54
C VAL A 191 -3.23 4.35 -21.29
N THR A 192 -2.57 3.41 -20.60
CA THR A 192 -2.08 2.16 -21.20
C THR A 192 -3.20 1.32 -21.80
N HIS A 193 -4.43 1.43 -21.31
CA HIS A 193 -5.55 0.57 -21.72
C HIS A 193 -6.53 1.23 -22.70
N PHE A 194 -6.75 2.55 -22.61
CA PHE A 194 -7.69 3.26 -23.48
C PHE A 194 -7.02 4.00 -24.64
N LEU A 195 -5.72 4.31 -24.54
CA LEU A 195 -4.99 5.11 -25.52
C LEU A 195 -3.99 4.30 -26.36
N PHE A 196 -3.58 3.11 -25.89
CA PHE A 196 -2.69 2.17 -26.58
C PHE A 196 -3.35 0.80 -26.72
#